data_AF-A0A533YTY4-F1
#
_entry.id   AF-A0A533YTY4-F1
#
_cell.length_a   1.000
_cell.length_b   1.000
_cell.length_c   1.000
_cell.angle_alpha   90.00
_cell.angle_beta   90.00
_cell.angle_gamma   90.00
#
_symmetry.space_group_name_H-M   'P 1'
#
loop_
_entity.id
_entity.type
_entity.pdbx_description
1 polymer ?
#
loop_
_entity_poly.entity_id
_entity_poly.type
_entity_poly.pdbx_seq_one_letter_code
_entity_poly.pdbx_strand_id
1 'polypeptide(L)'
;MLKYLPRGSADSTWNIKTERNDVTGDMEIKINESTVCASSMGLFRHGKRMSGMYRGHTVTAMLQDDKSYMQDENTTCIIIIDRDTVGHLEW
;
A
#
# COMPACT_ATOMS: atom_id res chain seq x y z
N MET A 1 8.69 6.04 -2.19
CA MET A 1 8.61 5.04 -3.29
C MET A 1 9.45 3.82 -2.90
N LEU A 2 8.86 2.63 -2.91
CA LEU A 2 9.49 1.37 -2.48
C LEU A 2 9.82 0.53 -3.72
N LYS A 3 11.01 -0.08 -3.76
CA LYS A 3 11.40 -1.02 -4.83
C LYS A 3 11.47 -2.42 -4.28
N TYR A 4 10.92 -3.38 -5.02
CA TYR A 4 10.88 -4.78 -4.60
C TYR A 4 11.12 -5.72 -5.78
N LEU A 5 11.93 -6.76 -5.58
CA LEU A 5 12.06 -7.86 -6.53
C LEU A 5 11.70 -9.14 -5.78
N PRO A 6 10.60 -9.83 -6.13
CA PRO A 6 10.25 -11.06 -5.46
C PRO A 6 11.36 -12.09 -5.62
N ARG A 7 11.64 -12.83 -4.54
CA ARG A 7 12.76 -13.78 -4.49
C ARG A 7 12.58 -14.84 -5.57
N GLY A 8 13.58 -14.99 -6.44
CA GLY A 8 13.55 -15.97 -7.53
C GLY A 8 12.58 -15.64 -8.65
N SER A 9 12.01 -14.42 -8.70
CA SER A 9 11.14 -14.01 -9.79
C SER A 9 11.92 -13.75 -11.07
N ALA A 10 11.33 -14.14 -12.21
CA ALA A 10 11.76 -13.74 -13.55
C ALA A 10 11.21 -12.35 -13.93
N ASP A 11 10.41 -11.73 -13.07
CA ASP A 11 9.86 -10.39 -13.30
C ASP A 11 10.93 -9.30 -13.20
N SER A 12 10.64 -8.17 -13.83
CA SER A 12 11.32 -6.90 -13.55
C SER A 12 11.11 -6.48 -12.09
N THR A 13 12.05 -5.74 -11.51
CA THR A 13 11.85 -5.04 -10.23
C THR A 13 10.57 -4.22 -10.25
N TRP A 14 9.78 -4.36 -9.19
CA TRP A 14 8.52 -3.68 -8.97
C TRP A 14 8.75 -2.31 -8.33
N ASN A 15 8.14 -1.28 -8.90
CA ASN A 15 8.06 0.04 -8.31
C ASN A 15 6.71 0.17 -7.62
N ILE A 16 6.75 0.33 -6.30
CA ILE A 16 5.58 0.37 -5.44
C ILE A 16 5.41 1.80 -4.93
N LYS A 17 4.20 2.31 -5.08
CA LYS A 17 3.81 3.64 -4.58
C LYS A 17 2.38 3.63 -4.05
N THR A 18 2.11 4.60 -3.20
CA THR A 18 0.81 4.98 -2.67
C THR A 18 0.32 6.20 -3.44
N GLU A 19 -0.98 6.27 -3.74
CA GLU A 19 -1.59 7.43 -4.42
C GLU A 19 -3.05 7.58 -3.99
N ARG A 20 -3.51 8.82 -3.82
CA ARG A 20 -4.94 9.10 -3.63
C ARG A 20 -5.64 9.18 -4.98
N ASN A 21 -6.73 8.45 -5.13
CA ASN A 21 -7.63 8.62 -6.26
C ASN A 21 -8.54 9.82 -6.01
N ASP A 22 -8.37 10.88 -6.78
CA ASP A 22 -9.14 12.12 -6.62
C ASP A 22 -10.63 11.98 -6.93
N VAL A 23 -11.03 10.94 -7.68
CA VAL A 23 -12.43 10.70 -8.06
C VAL A 23 -13.17 9.94 -6.97
N THR A 24 -12.59 8.85 -6.46
CA THR A 24 -13.24 8.01 -5.44
C THR A 24 -12.89 8.42 -4.02
N GLY A 25 -11.82 9.20 -3.83
CA GLY A 25 -11.25 9.50 -2.51
C GLY A 25 -10.56 8.30 -1.86
N ASP A 26 -10.33 7.22 -2.60
CA ASP A 26 -9.66 6.03 -2.10
C ASP A 26 -8.14 6.20 -2.10
N MET A 27 -7.49 5.54 -1.15
CA MET A 27 -6.05 5.33 -1.19
C MET A 27 -5.75 4.07 -2.00
N GLU A 28 -4.85 4.18 -2.97
CA GLU A 28 -4.43 3.13 -3.89
C GLU A 28 -2.97 2.73 -3.66
N ILE A 29 -2.71 1.43 -3.71
CA ILE A 29 -1.37 0.86 -3.81
C ILE A 29 -1.15 0.45 -5.25
N LYS A 30 -0.16 1.05 -5.89
CA LYS A 30 0.20 0.76 -7.28
C LYS A 30 1.53 0.02 -7.34
N ILE A 31 1.57 -1.00 -8.18
CA ILE A 31 2.79 -1.73 -8.56
C ILE A 31 2.97 -1.57 -10.07
N ASN A 32 4.09 -0.96 -10.49
CA ASN A 32 4.35 -0.65 -11.90
C ASN A 32 3.13 0.00 -12.58
N GLU A 33 2.56 1.03 -11.93
CA GLU A 33 1.37 1.78 -12.37
C GLU A 33 0.04 1.01 -12.38
N SER A 34 0.01 -0.27 -11.99
CA SER A 34 -1.22 -1.04 -11.83
C SER A 34 -1.73 -0.97 -10.40
N THR A 35 -2.99 -0.60 -10.19
CA THR A 35 -3.63 -0.60 -8.86
C THR A 35 -3.84 -2.04 -8.38
N VAL A 36 -3.26 -2.37 -7.23
CA VAL A 36 -3.29 -3.72 -6.63
C VAL A 36 -4.23 -3.77 -5.42
N CYS A 37 -4.25 -2.69 -4.63
CA CYS A 37 -5.12 -2.53 -3.46
C CYS A 37 -5.73 -1.14 -3.51
N ALA A 38 -7.01 -1.00 -3.17
CA ALA A 38 -7.66 0.29 -3.05
C ALA A 38 -8.65 0.26 -1.89
N SER A 39 -8.78 1.38 -1.18
CA SER A 39 -9.74 1.46 -0.08
C SER A 39 -10.01 2.90 0.34
N SER A 40 -11.26 3.14 0.73
CA SER A 40 -11.69 4.44 1.25
C SER A 40 -10.93 4.87 2.49
N MET A 41 -10.59 6.17 2.51
CA MET A 41 -9.86 6.86 3.58
C MET A 41 -10.69 7.15 4.86
N GLY A 42 -11.79 6.44 5.09
CA GLY A 42 -12.67 6.66 6.25
C GLY A 42 -11.93 6.59 7.59
N LEU A 43 -12.58 7.05 8.68
CA LEU A 43 -11.97 7.23 10.01
C LEU A 43 -11.17 6.00 10.51
N PHE A 44 -9.85 6.13 10.58
CA PHE A 44 -8.91 5.06 10.93
C PHE A 44 -8.59 5.01 12.43
N ARG A 45 -9.51 4.52 13.26
CA ARG A 45 -9.22 4.45 14.71
C ARG A 45 -8.18 3.37 15.09
N HIS A 46 -7.95 2.38 14.23
CA HIS A 46 -7.06 1.22 14.49
C HIS A 46 -6.28 0.72 13.27
N GLY A 47 -6.16 1.59 12.25
CA GLY A 47 -5.63 1.22 10.95
C GLY A 47 -6.58 0.39 10.10
N LYS A 48 -6.44 0.49 8.77
CA LYS A 48 -7.26 -0.28 7.81
C LYS A 48 -6.37 -1.15 6.96
N ARG A 49 -6.79 -2.40 6.82
CA ARG A 49 -6.11 -3.39 6.01
C ARG A 49 -6.74 -3.47 4.63
N MET A 50 -5.90 -3.48 3.62
CA MET A 50 -6.21 -3.77 2.22
C MET A 50 -5.40 -4.97 1.77
N SER A 51 -5.95 -5.79 0.88
CA SER A 51 -5.22 -6.92 0.31
C SER A 51 -5.59 -7.10 -1.16
N GLY A 52 -4.63 -7.57 -1.93
CA GLY A 52 -4.76 -7.83 -3.36
C GLY A 52 -3.72 -8.84 -3.83
N MET A 53 -3.78 -9.17 -5.12
CA MET A 53 -2.83 -10.07 -5.76
C MET A 53 -2.14 -9.35 -6.93
N TYR A 54 -0.83 -9.54 -7.05
CA TYR A 54 -0.08 -9.05 -8.19
C TYR A 54 0.91 -10.13 -8.67
N ARG A 55 0.72 -10.60 -9.91
CA ARG A 55 1.54 -11.65 -10.53
C ARG A 55 1.75 -12.91 -9.67
N GLY A 56 0.71 -13.32 -8.94
CA GLY A 56 0.74 -14.52 -8.08
C GLY A 56 1.28 -14.28 -6.67
N HIS A 57 1.72 -13.06 -6.35
CA HIS A 57 2.17 -12.68 -5.02
C HIS A 57 1.04 -11.99 -4.24
N THR A 58 0.92 -12.31 -2.96
CA THR A 58 -0.06 -11.68 -2.08
C THR A 58 0.47 -10.35 -1.58
N VAL A 59 -0.26 -9.28 -1.82
CA VAL A 59 0.07 -7.93 -1.34
C VAL A 59 -0.93 -7.54 -0.28
N THR A 60 -0.45 -7.18 0.91
CA THR A 60 -1.26 -6.61 1.99
C THR A 60 -0.74 -5.23 2.33
N ALA A 61 -1.61 -4.24 2.38
CA ALA A 61 -1.28 -2.89 2.82
C ALA A 61 -2.08 -2.55 4.08
N MET A 62 -1.44 -1.87 5.03
CA MET A 62 -2.05 -1.42 6.27
C MET A 62 -1.82 0.07 6.42
N LEU A 63 -2.90 0.84 6.41
CA LEU A 63 -2.86 2.26 6.71
C LEU A 63 -2.79 2.43 8.22
N GLN A 64 -1.79 3.15 8.70
CA GLN A 64 -1.57 3.47 10.10
C GLN A 64 -1.51 4.99 10.25
N ASP A 65 -2.33 5.52 11.16
CA ASP A 65 -2.28 6.94 11.54
C ASP A 65 -1.32 7.06 12.74
N ASP A 66 -0.24 7.82 12.57
CA ASP A 66 0.77 8.01 13.63
C ASP A 66 0.25 8.91 14.76
N LYS A 67 -0.81 9.69 14.54
CA LYS A 67 -1.37 10.57 15.57
C LYS A 67 -2.88 10.49 15.56
N SER A 68 -3.43 10.09 16.71
CA SER A 68 -4.85 10.17 16.99
C SER A 68 -5.43 11.51 16.48
N TYR A 69 -6.21 11.43 15.40
CA TYR A 69 -7.16 12.47 14.96
C TYR A 69 -6.68 13.59 13.99
N MET A 70 -5.63 13.40 13.18
CA MET A 70 -5.39 14.31 12.03
C MET A 70 -5.28 13.55 10.71
N GLN A 71 -6.29 13.75 9.85
CA GLN A 71 -6.62 12.88 8.73
C GLN A 71 -5.55 12.81 7.63
N ASP A 72 -4.61 13.77 7.56
CA ASP A 72 -3.88 14.00 6.32
C ASP A 72 -2.35 14.10 6.39
N GLU A 73 -1.73 14.40 7.53
CA GLU A 73 -0.29 14.76 7.50
C GLU A 73 0.69 13.65 7.91
N ASN A 74 0.22 12.55 8.54
CA ASN A 74 1.12 11.50 9.03
C ASN A 74 0.60 10.07 8.77
N THR A 75 -0.20 9.87 7.72
CA THR A 75 -0.67 8.51 7.37
C THR A 75 0.47 7.73 6.74
N THR A 76 0.92 6.68 7.43
CA THR A 76 1.91 5.73 6.91
C THR A 76 1.21 4.48 6.40
N CYS A 77 1.60 4.01 5.22
CA CYS A 77 1.20 2.73 4.69
C CYS A 77 2.30 1.70 4.87
N ILE A 78 2.00 0.61 5.59
CA ILE A 78 2.87 -0.56 5.71
C ILE A 78 2.47 -1.58 4.65
N ILE A 79 3.40 -1.98 3.80
CA ILE A 79 3.18 -2.95 2.72
C ILE A 79 3.89 -4.25 3.05
N ILE A 80 3.15 -5.35 2.96
CA ILE A 80 3.61 -6.71 3.14
C ILE A 80 3.42 -7.51 1.85
N ILE A 81 4.49 -8.12 1.33
CA ILE A 81 4.45 -8.99 0.14
C ILE A 81 4.88 -10.40 0.55
N ASP A 82 4.02 -11.38 0.29
CA ASP A 82 4.16 -12.80 0.65
C ASP A 82 4.54 -13.08 2.11
N ARG A 83 4.27 -12.14 3.02
CA ARG A 83 4.69 -12.15 4.43
C ARG A 83 6.19 -11.98 4.68
N ASP A 84 6.99 -11.88 3.62
CA ASP A 84 8.45 -11.86 3.72
C ASP A 84 9.06 -10.45 3.62
N THR A 85 8.30 -9.50 3.08
CA THR A 85 8.78 -8.12 2.87
C THR A 85 7.91 -7.17 3.64
N VAL A 86 8.50 -6.24 4.40
CA VAL A 86 7.78 -5.14 5.06
C VAL A 86 8.40 -3.83 4.57
N GLY A 87 7.59 -2.94 3.99
CA GLY A 87 8.00 -1.62 3.54
C GLY A 87 7.06 -0.53 4.03
N HIS A 88 7.59 0.68 4.23
CA HIS A 88 6.84 1.84 4.72
C HIS A 88 6.79 2.91 3.62
N LEU A 89 5.61 3.49 3.41
CA LEU A 89 5.38 4.59 2.49
C LEU A 89 4.54 5.65 3.17
N GLU A 90 4.97 6.90 3.11
CA GLU A 90 4.16 8.06 3.46
C GLU A 90 3.25 8.42 2.28
N TRP A 91 2.11 9.04 2.58
CA TRP A 91 1.17 9.57 1.60
C TRP A 91 1.44 11.06 1.36
#